data_AF-A0A517NWL3-F1
#
_entry.id   AF-A0A517NWL3-F1
#
_cell.length_a   1.000
_cell.length_b   1.000
_cell.length_c   1.000
_cell.angle_alpha   90.00
_cell.angle_beta   90.00
_cell.angle_gamma   90.00
#
_symmetry.space_group_name_H-M   'P 1'
#
loop_
_entity.id
_entity.type
_entity.pdbx_description
1 polymer ?
#
loop_
_entity_poly.entity_id
_entity_poly.type
_entity_poly.pdbx_seq_one_letter_code
_entity_poly.pdbx_strand_id
1 'polypeptide(L)'
;MNRLTQVKRPKVSGAKTLFLLRVFATGILATGVLGTGTLSAQKISADKQKAEVSATEVGVSELEDKFRDVTCMQAANFSSTAQSEAIRIVRERGYRDERFDAVVYRILREVCEPGKLNMLQATNGLSLLPHSTLELKVQIKLTYECFVTARQQAAALKKGRVNSRAEEIIAEKAERYLAMHPSELTEVLRARLKTRDLPVFGYKLLGYLGDLEQTLLPLVIDAAGSEQPDEASAALLAADACFKRMQPDQAKAIADENAKADVDEKMLKYAERIISRYDLNKDGNLSEQEGAKMLMSPMSADYNGDRLVTVNEYGRWLRSRQKK
;
A
#
# COMPACT_ATOMS: atom_id res chain seq x y z
N MET A 1 43.62 -38.14 -2.99
CA MET A 1 43.55 -37.86 -1.53
C MET A 1 43.67 -36.35 -1.33
N ASN A 2 42.56 -35.60 -1.33
CA ASN A 2 42.57 -34.15 -1.08
C ASN A 2 41.67 -33.86 0.13
N ARG A 3 42.29 -33.38 1.22
CA ARG A 3 41.64 -33.02 2.48
C ARG A 3 40.94 -31.67 2.32
N LEU A 4 39.62 -31.66 2.41
CA LEU A 4 38.80 -30.45 2.57
C LEU A 4 38.91 -29.96 4.03
N THR A 5 39.50 -28.79 4.22
CA THR A 5 39.52 -28.06 5.49
C THR A 5 38.18 -27.36 5.71
N GLN A 6 37.41 -27.84 6.68
CA GLN A 6 36.18 -27.17 7.12
C GLN A 6 36.54 -25.96 8.00
N VAL A 7 36.20 -24.77 7.52
CA VAL A 7 36.27 -23.52 8.31
C VAL A 7 34.96 -23.38 9.10
N LYS A 8 35.06 -23.55 10.41
CA LYS A 8 33.96 -23.42 11.39
C LYS A 8 33.68 -21.92 11.61
N ARG A 9 32.52 -21.43 11.15
CA ARG A 9 32.08 -20.04 11.40
C ARG A 9 31.51 -19.88 12.81
N PRO A 10 31.75 -18.76 13.50
CA PRO A 10 31.24 -18.51 14.85
C PRO A 10 29.73 -18.19 14.84
N LYS A 11 29.02 -18.70 15.84
CA LYS A 11 27.64 -18.35 16.17
C LYS A 11 27.60 -16.91 16.70
N VAL A 12 26.94 -16.01 15.97
CA VAL A 12 26.65 -14.67 16.46
C VAL A 12 25.33 -14.74 17.25
N SER A 13 25.43 -14.47 18.55
CA SER A 13 24.35 -14.39 19.51
C SER A 13 23.47 -13.16 19.25
N GLY A 14 22.15 -13.35 19.26
CA GLY A 14 21.17 -12.31 19.02
C GLY A 14 21.09 -11.31 20.18
N ALA A 15 21.48 -10.06 19.90
CA ALA A 15 21.15 -8.92 20.75
C ALA A 15 19.72 -8.45 20.41
N LYS A 16 18.80 -8.61 21.36
CA LYS A 16 17.47 -7.99 21.33
C LYS A 16 17.62 -6.50 21.67
N THR A 17 17.57 -5.64 20.67
CA THR A 17 17.49 -4.20 20.87
C THR A 17 16.04 -3.82 21.17
N LEU A 18 15.74 -3.57 22.45
CA LEU A 18 14.50 -2.96 22.92
C LEU A 18 14.49 -1.48 22.49
N PHE A 19 13.57 -1.13 21.58
CA PHE A 19 13.26 0.26 21.24
C PHE A 19 12.40 0.85 22.36
N LEU A 20 13.00 1.69 23.20
CA LEU A 20 12.31 2.54 24.16
C LEU A 20 11.77 3.77 23.42
N LEU A 21 10.47 3.77 23.13
CA LEU A 21 9.76 4.94 22.62
C LEU A 21 9.67 5.98 23.76
N ARG A 22 10.41 7.08 23.64
CA ARG A 22 10.23 8.27 24.49
C ARG A 22 8.97 9.01 24.02
N VAL A 23 7.90 8.87 24.79
CA VAL A 23 6.75 9.78 24.76
C VAL A 23 7.16 11.02 25.57
N PHE A 24 7.52 12.11 24.90
CA PHE A 24 7.53 13.44 25.52
C PHE A 24 6.10 13.98 25.47
N ALA A 25 5.30 13.60 26.47
CA ALA A 25 4.08 14.30 26.83
C ALA A 25 4.37 15.04 28.14
N THR A 26 4.92 16.25 28.05
CA THR A 26 4.99 17.18 29.17
C THR A 26 3.56 17.65 29.49
N GLY A 27 2.88 16.87 30.33
CA GLY A 27 1.68 17.30 31.03
C GLY A 27 2.09 18.29 32.12
N ILE A 28 1.79 19.57 31.91
CA ILE A 28 1.84 20.59 32.95
C ILE A 28 0.64 20.33 33.85
N LEU A 29 0.87 19.65 34.99
CA LEU A 29 -0.09 19.57 36.09
C LEU A 29 -0.14 20.93 36.79
N ALA A 30 -1.17 21.71 36.50
CA ALA A 30 -1.52 22.91 37.25
C ALA A 30 -2.16 22.47 38.59
N THR A 31 -1.38 22.46 39.66
CA THR A 31 -1.90 22.37 41.03
C THR A 31 -2.49 23.72 41.43
N GLY A 32 -3.83 23.74 41.55
CA GLY A 32 -4.57 24.90 42.04
C GLY A 32 -4.35 25.11 43.53
N VAL A 33 -3.70 26.23 43.89
CA VAL A 33 -3.68 26.78 45.24
C VAL A 33 -4.71 27.91 45.28
N LEU A 34 -5.77 27.72 46.06
CA LEU A 34 -6.77 28.73 46.39
C LEU A 34 -6.16 29.77 47.32
N GLY A 35 -5.78 30.92 46.77
CA GLY A 35 -5.40 32.11 47.53
C GLY A 35 -6.35 33.26 47.22
N THR A 36 -7.26 33.58 48.14
CA THR A 36 -8.09 34.79 48.09
C THR A 36 -7.25 35.97 48.58
N GLY A 37 -6.63 36.70 47.65
CA GLY A 37 -5.81 37.87 47.99
C GLY A 37 -5.64 38.83 46.83
N THR A 38 -6.30 39.99 46.94
CA THR A 38 -5.94 41.28 46.32
C THR A 38 -5.74 41.31 44.79
N LEU A 39 -6.86 41.55 44.08
CA LEU A 39 -6.89 42.14 42.75
C LEU A 39 -6.36 43.59 42.82
N SER A 40 -5.25 43.93 42.12
CA SER A 40 -5.09 45.22 41.40
C SER A 40 -3.72 45.47 40.72
N ALA A 41 -2.73 44.58 40.74
CA ALA A 41 -1.41 44.87 40.12
C ALA A 41 -0.87 43.83 39.12
N GLN A 42 -1.63 42.77 38.79
CA GLN A 42 -1.12 41.61 38.06
C GLN A 42 -1.47 41.56 36.56
N LYS A 43 -1.92 42.68 35.98
CA LYS A 43 -2.32 42.74 34.55
C LYS A 43 -1.16 43.07 33.59
N ILE A 44 -0.03 43.58 34.09
CA ILE A 44 1.14 43.97 33.26
C ILE A 44 2.10 42.77 33.03
N SER A 45 2.01 41.71 33.84
CA SER A 45 2.90 40.54 33.73
C SER A 45 2.45 39.52 32.67
N ALA A 46 1.17 39.47 32.31
CA ALA A 46 0.65 38.49 31.35
C ALA A 46 0.98 38.85 29.90
N ASP A 47 0.99 40.14 29.57
CA ASP A 47 1.31 40.61 28.21
C ASP A 47 2.81 40.42 27.88
N LYS A 48 3.70 40.51 28.89
CA LYS A 48 5.13 40.27 28.69
C LYS A 48 5.47 38.79 28.46
N GLN A 49 4.81 37.88 29.19
CA GLN A 49 4.98 36.43 28.97
C GLN A 49 4.40 35.96 27.63
N LYS A 50 3.30 36.57 27.17
CA LYS A 50 2.72 36.26 25.85
C LYS A 50 3.64 36.68 24.69
N ALA A 51 4.37 37.80 24.83
CA ALA A 51 5.33 38.26 23.84
C ALA A 51 6.56 37.33 23.72
N GLU A 52 7.07 36.81 24.83
CA GLU A 52 8.29 36.00 24.88
C GLU A 52 8.06 34.57 24.31
N VAL A 53 6.87 34.00 24.51
CA VAL A 53 6.47 32.74 23.87
C VAL A 53 6.35 32.90 22.35
N SER A 54 5.79 34.02 21.88
CA SER A 54 5.63 34.28 20.44
C SER A 54 6.96 34.44 19.69
N ALA A 55 7.99 35.02 20.34
CA ALA A 55 9.31 35.15 19.73
C ALA A 55 10.05 33.80 19.59
N THR A 56 9.76 32.86 20.50
CA THR A 56 10.36 31.52 20.48
C THR A 56 9.74 30.64 19.39
N GLU A 57 8.43 30.74 19.18
CA GLU A 57 7.72 29.98 18.13
C GLU A 57 8.19 30.37 16.71
N VAL A 58 8.44 31.66 16.46
CA VAL A 58 8.96 32.14 15.16
C VAL A 58 10.33 31.54 14.86
N GLY A 59 11.19 31.38 15.87
CA GLY A 59 12.52 30.77 15.69
C GLY A 59 12.49 29.27 15.37
N VAL A 60 11.51 28.52 15.91
CA VAL A 60 11.39 27.08 15.67
C VAL A 60 10.94 26.79 14.24
N SER A 61 10.01 27.56 13.70
CA SER A 61 9.55 27.42 12.31
C SER A 61 10.69 27.63 11.32
N GLU A 62 11.51 28.68 11.51
CA GLU A 62 12.64 28.96 10.61
C GLU A 62 13.70 27.85 10.66
N LEU A 63 13.95 27.27 11.84
CA LEU A 63 14.85 26.14 11.99
C LEU A 63 14.31 24.86 11.33
N GLU A 64 12.99 24.63 11.41
CA GLU A 64 12.35 23.49 10.74
C GLU A 64 12.41 23.61 9.21
N ASP A 65 12.20 24.81 8.66
CA ASP A 65 12.34 25.07 7.23
C ASP A 65 13.77 24.84 6.75
N LYS A 66 14.77 25.35 7.49
CA LYS A 66 16.19 25.09 7.19
C LYS A 66 16.53 23.60 7.28
N PHE A 67 16.01 22.90 8.29
CA PHE A 67 16.22 21.47 8.42
C PHE A 67 15.58 20.67 7.28
N ARG A 68 14.35 21.02 6.90
CA ARG A 68 13.66 20.44 5.74
C ARG A 68 14.47 20.67 4.47
N ASP A 69 14.95 21.88 4.23
CA ASP A 69 15.72 22.22 3.04
C ASP A 69 17.02 21.41 2.94
N VAL A 70 17.81 21.37 4.02
CA VAL A 70 19.04 20.57 4.07
C VAL A 70 18.73 19.08 3.86
N THR A 71 17.67 18.57 4.49
CA THR A 71 17.28 17.16 4.34
C THR A 71 16.91 16.84 2.90
N CYS A 72 16.09 17.66 2.25
CA CYS A 72 15.68 17.46 0.86
C CYS A 72 16.87 17.59 -0.10
N MET A 73 17.77 18.57 0.13
CA MET A 73 19.01 18.71 -0.62
C MET A 73 19.90 17.45 -0.51
N GLN A 74 20.08 16.92 0.71
CA GLN A 74 20.90 15.71 0.92
C GLN A 74 20.25 14.45 0.33
N ALA A 75 18.92 14.33 0.41
CA ALA A 75 18.19 13.22 -0.20
C ALA A 75 18.28 13.23 -1.74
N ALA A 76 18.31 14.42 -2.35
CA ALA A 76 18.49 14.60 -3.79
C ALA A 76 19.94 14.36 -4.29
N ASN A 77 20.93 14.34 -3.40
CA ASN A 77 22.36 14.23 -3.78
C ASN A 77 22.89 12.79 -3.69
N PHE A 78 23.10 12.14 -4.84
CA PHE A 78 23.63 10.76 -4.91
C PHE A 78 25.08 10.58 -4.50
N SER A 79 25.86 11.66 -4.53
CA SER A 79 27.24 11.62 -4.08
C SER A 79 27.33 11.78 -2.56
N SER A 80 26.21 12.09 -1.89
CA SER A 80 26.18 12.23 -0.44
C SER A 80 26.16 10.87 0.25
N THR A 81 27.08 10.68 1.19
CA THR A 81 27.06 9.53 2.11
C THR A 81 25.85 9.58 3.06
N ALA A 82 25.24 10.76 3.25
CA ALA A 82 24.06 10.96 4.08
C ALA A 82 22.74 10.71 3.33
N GLN A 83 22.77 10.39 2.03
CA GLN A 83 21.57 10.31 1.20
C GLN A 83 20.51 9.34 1.76
N SER A 84 20.91 8.10 2.08
CA SER A 84 19.97 7.08 2.56
C SER A 84 19.28 7.48 3.87
N GLU A 85 19.99 8.18 4.74
CA GLU A 85 19.46 8.69 6.00
C GLU A 85 18.54 9.89 5.78
N ALA A 86 18.91 10.79 4.88
CA ALA A 86 18.05 11.90 4.47
C ALA A 86 16.73 11.40 3.85
N ILE A 87 16.77 10.36 3.00
CA ILE A 87 15.57 9.72 2.44
C ILE A 87 14.69 9.11 3.55
N ARG A 88 15.30 8.49 4.56
CA ARG A 88 14.56 7.97 5.73
C ARG A 88 13.79 9.10 6.44
N ILE A 89 14.45 10.23 6.68
CA ILE A 89 13.84 11.42 7.31
C ILE A 89 12.73 12.01 6.44
N VAL A 90 12.96 12.15 5.12
CA VAL A 90 11.94 12.60 4.15
C VAL A 90 10.68 11.73 4.26
N ARG A 91 10.84 10.40 4.33
CA ARG A 91 9.73 9.47 4.45
C ARG A 91 8.99 9.60 5.79
N GLU A 92 9.74 9.67 6.89
CA GLU A 92 9.17 9.79 8.24
C GLU A 92 8.41 11.11 8.44
N ARG A 93 8.88 12.18 7.81
CA ARG A 93 8.26 13.51 7.89
C ARG A 93 7.26 13.80 6.77
N GLY A 94 7.15 12.92 5.78
CA GLY A 94 6.26 13.12 4.62
C GLY A 94 6.65 14.32 3.75
N TYR A 95 7.94 14.69 3.72
CA TYR A 95 8.37 15.82 2.91
C TYR A 95 8.18 15.53 1.42
N ARG A 96 7.72 16.55 0.69
CA ARG A 96 7.64 16.55 -0.78
C ARG A 96 8.42 17.74 -1.33
N ASP A 97 9.14 17.51 -2.43
CA ASP A 97 10.06 18.49 -2.98
C ASP A 97 10.34 18.22 -4.48
N GLU A 98 10.40 19.28 -5.28
CA GLU A 98 10.65 19.21 -6.74
C GLU A 98 12.06 18.73 -7.09
N ARG A 99 13.02 18.90 -6.17
CA ARG A 99 14.40 18.40 -6.36
C ARG A 99 14.44 16.88 -6.51
N PHE A 100 13.43 16.18 -6.00
CA PHE A 100 13.32 14.74 -6.17
C PHE A 100 12.92 14.33 -7.59
N ASP A 101 12.26 15.20 -8.36
CA ASP A 101 11.73 14.85 -9.68
C ASP A 101 12.85 14.49 -10.66
N ALA A 102 13.83 15.37 -10.82
CA ALA A 102 14.98 15.15 -11.71
C ALA A 102 15.81 13.94 -11.28
N VAL A 103 15.92 13.73 -9.97
CA VAL A 103 16.67 12.65 -9.30
C VAL A 103 16.00 11.31 -9.59
N VAL A 104 14.69 11.21 -9.37
CA VAL A 104 13.87 10.04 -9.63
C VAL A 104 13.87 9.70 -11.12
N TYR A 105 13.64 10.70 -12.00
CA TYR A 105 13.67 10.51 -13.44
C TYR A 105 15.00 9.93 -13.91
N ARG A 106 16.11 10.54 -13.48
CA ARG A 106 17.45 10.09 -13.86
C ARG A 106 17.68 8.64 -13.44
N ILE A 107 17.44 8.30 -12.17
CA ILE A 107 17.69 6.92 -11.72
C ILE A 107 16.81 5.93 -12.45
N LEU A 108 15.48 6.14 -12.47
CA LEU A 108 14.57 5.13 -13.01
C LEU A 108 14.81 4.93 -14.52
N ARG A 109 15.30 5.95 -15.21
CA ARG A 109 15.74 5.84 -16.62
C ARG A 109 17.11 5.16 -16.76
N GLU A 110 18.08 5.48 -15.91
CA GLU A 110 19.41 4.83 -15.92
C GLU A 110 19.33 3.34 -15.54
N VAL A 111 18.40 2.97 -14.65
CA VAL A 111 18.08 1.57 -14.31
C VAL A 111 17.62 0.79 -15.55
N CYS A 112 17.03 1.46 -16.54
CA CYS A 112 16.66 0.83 -17.80
C CYS A 112 17.86 0.54 -18.71
N GLU A 113 19.06 1.08 -18.41
CA GLU A 113 20.27 0.82 -19.19
C GLU A 113 20.99 -0.46 -18.72
N PRO A 114 21.23 -1.45 -19.61
CA PRO A 114 21.93 -2.68 -19.25
C PRO A 114 23.32 -2.41 -18.66
N GLY A 115 23.63 -3.04 -17.52
CA GLY A 115 24.97 -3.01 -16.92
C GLY A 115 25.31 -1.75 -16.10
N LYS A 116 24.42 -0.75 -16.03
CA LYS A 116 24.58 0.44 -15.17
C LYS A 116 23.78 0.40 -13.88
N LEU A 117 23.20 -0.76 -13.57
CA LEU A 117 22.29 -0.90 -12.44
C LEU A 117 23.03 -0.78 -11.09
N ASN A 118 22.97 0.40 -10.49
CA ASN A 118 23.39 0.57 -9.10
C ASN A 118 22.19 0.28 -8.18
N MET A 119 22.25 -0.87 -7.50
CA MET A 119 21.18 -1.36 -6.63
C MET A 119 20.74 -0.34 -5.56
N LEU A 120 21.72 0.37 -4.98
CA LEU A 120 21.46 1.35 -3.94
C LEU A 120 20.74 2.57 -4.51
N GLN A 121 21.20 3.08 -5.66
CA GLN A 121 20.55 4.21 -6.32
C GLN A 121 19.13 3.86 -6.77
N ALA A 122 18.92 2.72 -7.42
CA ALA A 122 17.59 2.24 -7.84
C ALA A 122 16.62 2.15 -6.66
N THR A 123 17.10 1.58 -5.54
CA THR A 123 16.33 1.49 -4.29
C THR A 123 15.98 2.86 -3.73
N ASN A 124 16.94 3.79 -3.72
CA ASN A 124 16.75 5.14 -3.22
C ASN A 124 15.77 5.93 -4.11
N GLY A 125 15.86 5.79 -5.43
CA GLY A 125 14.91 6.40 -6.39
C GLY A 125 13.49 5.93 -6.19
N LEU A 126 13.27 4.61 -6.11
CA LEU A 126 11.95 4.04 -5.82
C LEU A 126 11.42 4.48 -4.44
N SER A 127 12.31 4.71 -3.47
CA SER A 127 11.92 5.19 -2.13
C SER A 127 11.55 6.67 -2.12
N LEU A 128 12.16 7.48 -2.99
CA LEU A 128 11.86 8.91 -3.13
C LEU A 128 10.67 9.20 -4.05
N LEU A 129 10.31 8.26 -4.94
CA LEU A 129 9.22 8.43 -5.90
C LEU A 129 7.91 8.96 -5.28
N PRO A 130 7.37 8.44 -4.16
CA PRO A 130 6.12 8.95 -3.56
C PRO A 130 6.25 10.38 -3.01
N HIS A 131 7.49 10.80 -2.73
CA HIS A 131 7.82 12.12 -2.19
C HIS A 131 8.10 13.15 -3.28
N SER A 132 8.20 12.72 -4.55
CA SER A 132 8.34 13.61 -5.69
C SER A 132 7.05 14.43 -5.94
N THR A 133 7.21 15.52 -6.68
CA THR A 133 6.10 16.36 -7.19
C THR A 133 5.57 15.90 -8.55
N LEU A 134 6.14 14.83 -9.12
CA LEU A 134 5.68 14.21 -10.36
C LEU A 134 4.21 13.81 -10.28
N GLU A 135 3.50 13.92 -11.42
CA GLU A 135 2.14 13.39 -11.55
C GLU A 135 2.14 11.87 -11.32
N LEU A 136 1.14 11.35 -10.61
CA LEU A 136 1.05 9.92 -10.27
C LEU A 136 1.12 9.02 -11.53
N LYS A 137 0.49 9.43 -12.64
CA LYS A 137 0.58 8.69 -13.92
C LYS A 137 2.01 8.54 -14.42
N VAL A 138 2.81 9.60 -14.28
CA VAL A 138 4.24 9.59 -14.64
C VAL A 138 5.00 8.67 -13.69
N GLN A 139 4.73 8.73 -12.38
CA GLN A 139 5.37 7.88 -11.39
C GLN A 139 5.12 6.39 -11.68
N ILE A 140 3.89 6.03 -12.02
CA ILE A 140 3.50 4.64 -12.36
C ILE A 140 4.14 4.19 -13.67
N LYS A 141 4.19 5.05 -14.69
CA LYS A 141 4.87 4.73 -15.95
C LYS A 141 6.36 4.45 -15.74
N LEU A 142 7.07 5.32 -15.02
CA LEU A 142 8.49 5.14 -14.71
C LEU A 142 8.74 3.88 -13.88
N THR A 143 7.88 3.60 -12.90
CA THR A 143 8.00 2.40 -12.07
C THR A 143 7.76 1.13 -12.87
N TYR A 144 6.78 1.16 -13.77
CA TYR A 144 6.49 0.05 -14.67
C TYR A 144 7.68 -0.26 -15.58
N GLU A 145 8.28 0.76 -16.19
CA GLU A 145 9.48 0.60 -17.04
C GLU A 145 10.64 0.02 -16.23
N CYS A 146 10.90 0.54 -15.02
CA CYS A 146 11.89 0.00 -14.09
C CYS A 146 11.61 -1.47 -13.73
N PHE A 147 10.36 -1.84 -13.43
CA PHE A 147 9.96 -3.21 -13.14
C PHE A 147 10.26 -4.16 -14.30
N VAL A 148 9.85 -3.79 -15.52
CA VAL A 148 10.05 -4.61 -16.72
C VAL A 148 11.54 -4.83 -16.96
N THR A 149 12.33 -3.76 -16.95
CA THR A 149 13.77 -3.87 -17.21
C THR A 149 14.47 -4.69 -16.14
N ALA A 150 14.15 -4.48 -14.86
CA ALA A 150 14.74 -5.25 -13.76
C ALA A 150 14.40 -6.76 -13.90
N ARG A 151 13.16 -7.12 -14.25
CA ARG A 151 12.79 -8.53 -14.48
C ARG A 151 13.51 -9.15 -15.69
N GLN A 152 13.63 -8.40 -16.79
CA GLN A 152 14.35 -8.85 -17.97
C GLN A 152 15.84 -9.08 -17.69
N GLN A 153 16.49 -8.13 -17.00
CA GLN A 153 17.89 -8.26 -16.58
C GLN A 153 18.08 -9.45 -15.63
N ALA A 154 17.20 -9.61 -14.62
CA ALA A 154 17.24 -10.77 -13.73
C ALA A 154 17.14 -12.09 -14.50
N ALA A 155 16.23 -12.19 -15.47
CA ALA A 155 16.07 -13.38 -16.31
C ALA A 155 17.30 -13.66 -17.18
N ALA A 156 17.91 -12.62 -17.76
CA ALA A 156 19.13 -12.74 -18.55
C ALA A 156 20.31 -13.21 -17.69
N LEU A 157 20.50 -12.64 -16.52
CA LEU A 157 21.55 -13.04 -15.57
C LEU A 157 21.37 -14.48 -15.09
N LYS A 158 20.13 -14.93 -14.83
CA LYS A 158 19.82 -16.32 -14.48
C LYS A 158 20.22 -17.30 -15.59
N LYS A 159 19.95 -16.96 -16.86
CA LYS A 159 20.41 -17.78 -18.00
C LYS A 159 21.94 -17.87 -18.04
N GLY A 160 22.64 -16.79 -17.71
CA GLY A 160 24.09 -16.74 -17.59
C GLY A 160 24.66 -17.34 -16.30
N ARG A 161 23.82 -17.88 -15.40
CA ARG A 161 24.21 -18.37 -14.06
C ARG A 161 24.89 -17.31 -13.18
N VAL A 162 24.58 -16.03 -13.42
CA VAL A 162 25.05 -14.89 -12.62
C VAL A 162 24.01 -14.57 -11.54
N ASN A 163 24.47 -14.04 -10.40
CA ASN A 163 23.60 -13.59 -9.32
C ASN A 163 22.70 -12.43 -9.80
N SER A 164 21.38 -12.60 -9.67
CA SER A 164 20.32 -11.65 -10.09
C SER A 164 19.57 -11.01 -8.91
N ARG A 165 20.11 -11.17 -7.69
CA ARG A 165 19.41 -10.76 -6.46
C ARG A 165 19.13 -9.26 -6.41
N ALA A 166 19.99 -8.43 -6.98
CA ALA A 166 19.80 -6.98 -6.97
C ALA A 166 18.59 -6.58 -7.81
N GLU A 167 18.52 -7.11 -9.04
CA GLU A 167 17.44 -6.92 -10.00
C GLU A 167 16.11 -7.44 -9.45
N GLU A 168 16.12 -8.60 -8.79
CA GLU A 168 14.93 -9.16 -8.13
C GLU A 168 14.39 -8.24 -7.02
N ILE A 169 15.27 -7.72 -6.16
CA ILE A 169 14.86 -6.80 -5.08
C ILE A 169 14.27 -5.50 -5.64
N ILE A 170 14.83 -4.97 -6.72
CA ILE A 170 14.31 -3.78 -7.39
C ILE A 170 12.94 -4.07 -8.00
N ALA A 171 12.82 -5.18 -8.74
CA ALA A 171 11.56 -5.60 -9.34
C ALA A 171 10.47 -5.81 -8.28
N GLU A 172 10.78 -6.44 -7.15
CA GLU A 172 9.82 -6.64 -6.05
C GLU A 172 9.37 -5.33 -5.39
N LYS A 173 10.26 -4.33 -5.30
CA LYS A 173 9.89 -3.00 -4.78
C LYS A 173 9.01 -2.24 -5.76
N ALA A 174 9.37 -2.27 -7.05
CA ALA A 174 8.58 -1.66 -8.10
C ALA A 174 7.20 -2.32 -8.20
N GLU A 175 7.13 -3.66 -8.17
CA GLU A 175 5.89 -4.44 -8.17
C GLU A 175 4.98 -4.05 -7.00
N ARG A 176 5.52 -3.94 -5.78
CA ARG A 176 4.77 -3.47 -4.62
C ARG A 176 4.24 -2.06 -4.78
N TYR A 177 5.03 -1.15 -5.35
CA TYR A 177 4.57 0.22 -5.59
C TYR A 177 3.45 0.26 -6.64
N LEU A 178 3.58 -0.47 -7.75
CA LEU A 178 2.54 -0.59 -8.77
C LEU A 178 1.23 -1.18 -8.22
N ALA A 179 1.33 -2.18 -7.34
CA ALA A 179 0.17 -2.81 -6.71
C ALA A 179 -0.62 -1.86 -5.78
N MET A 180 -0.01 -0.78 -5.26
CA MET A 180 -0.71 0.23 -4.47
C MET A 180 -1.55 1.19 -5.32
N HIS A 181 -1.39 1.19 -6.64
CA HIS A 181 -2.01 2.13 -7.56
C HIS A 181 -2.68 1.41 -8.76
N PRO A 182 -3.68 0.54 -8.51
CA PRO A 182 -4.26 -0.32 -9.54
C PRO A 182 -4.97 0.46 -10.65
N SER A 183 -5.54 1.65 -10.37
CA SER A 183 -6.23 2.46 -11.37
C SER A 183 -5.27 2.99 -12.43
N GLU A 184 -4.20 3.66 -12.02
CA GLU A 184 -3.19 4.19 -12.93
C GLU A 184 -2.42 3.07 -13.64
N LEU A 185 -2.17 1.96 -12.95
CA LEU A 185 -1.56 0.77 -13.54
C LEU A 185 -2.44 0.18 -14.65
N THR A 186 -3.76 0.16 -14.47
CA THR A 186 -4.72 -0.31 -15.48
C THR A 186 -4.58 0.49 -16.78
N GLU A 187 -4.43 1.81 -16.70
CA GLU A 187 -4.24 2.65 -17.88
C GLU A 187 -2.93 2.36 -18.62
N VAL A 188 -1.84 2.16 -17.87
CA VAL A 188 -0.52 1.79 -18.46
C VAL A 188 -0.60 0.42 -19.15
N LEU A 189 -1.20 -0.58 -18.50
CA LEU A 189 -1.35 -1.92 -19.06
C LEU A 189 -2.28 -1.92 -20.27
N ARG A 190 -3.39 -1.18 -20.22
CA ARG A 190 -4.32 -0.99 -21.34
C ARG A 190 -3.61 -0.42 -22.56
N ALA A 191 -2.80 0.63 -22.36
CA ALA A 191 -2.05 1.26 -23.45
C ALA A 191 -1.07 0.27 -24.10
N ARG A 192 -0.33 -0.51 -23.29
CA ARG A 192 0.65 -1.50 -23.78
C ARG A 192 0.00 -2.70 -24.48
N LEU A 193 -1.13 -3.19 -23.96
CA LEU A 193 -1.91 -4.27 -24.60
C LEU A 193 -2.44 -3.82 -25.96
N LYS A 194 -2.96 -2.60 -26.07
CA LYS A 194 -3.43 -2.04 -27.35
C LYS A 194 -2.32 -1.95 -28.40
N THR A 195 -1.08 -1.65 -27.98
CA THR A 195 0.07 -1.58 -28.89
C THR A 195 0.75 -2.93 -29.09
N ARG A 196 0.26 -4.02 -28.47
CA ARG A 196 0.91 -5.35 -28.45
C ARG A 196 2.39 -5.30 -28.07
N ASP A 197 2.69 -4.44 -27.10
CA ASP A 197 4.05 -4.24 -26.57
C ASP A 197 4.06 -4.53 -25.05
N LEU A 198 3.24 -5.49 -24.62
CA LEU A 198 3.23 -5.94 -23.24
C LEU A 198 4.24 -7.09 -23.07
N PRO A 199 5.36 -6.89 -22.35
CA PRO A 199 6.31 -7.96 -22.09
C PRO A 199 5.66 -9.07 -21.24
N VAL A 200 6.17 -10.29 -21.35
CA VAL A 200 5.68 -11.48 -20.59
C VAL A 200 5.50 -11.20 -19.09
N PHE A 201 6.42 -10.46 -18.47
CA PHE A 201 6.33 -10.11 -17.04
C PHE A 201 5.21 -9.10 -16.72
N GLY A 202 4.77 -8.31 -17.70
CA GLY A 202 3.67 -7.36 -17.55
C GLY A 202 2.33 -8.04 -17.29
N TYR A 203 2.10 -9.23 -17.85
CA TYR A 203 0.88 -10.01 -17.62
C TYR A 203 0.73 -10.43 -16.15
N LYS A 204 1.83 -10.62 -15.42
CA LYS A 204 1.80 -10.92 -13.98
C LYS A 204 1.14 -9.80 -13.16
N LEU A 205 1.25 -8.55 -13.64
CA LEU A 205 0.71 -7.39 -12.92
C LEU A 205 -0.82 -7.32 -12.94
N LEU A 206 -1.48 -8.05 -13.84
CA LEU A 206 -2.95 -8.10 -13.92
C LEU A 206 -3.58 -8.62 -12.61
N GLY A 207 -2.89 -9.52 -11.91
CA GLY A 207 -3.35 -10.06 -10.63
C GLY A 207 -3.43 -9.03 -9.49
N TYR A 208 -2.87 -7.83 -9.65
CA TYR A 208 -2.96 -6.75 -8.65
C TYR A 208 -4.10 -5.77 -8.92
N LEU A 209 -4.83 -5.91 -10.03
CA LEU A 209 -5.86 -4.96 -10.43
C LEU A 209 -7.20 -5.15 -9.71
N GLY A 210 -7.42 -6.30 -9.06
CA GLY A 210 -8.71 -6.66 -8.48
C GLY A 210 -9.82 -6.62 -9.54
N ASP A 211 -10.91 -5.93 -9.25
CA ASP A 211 -12.07 -5.83 -10.16
C ASP A 211 -11.75 -5.17 -11.50
N LEU A 212 -10.73 -4.30 -11.55
CA LEU A 212 -10.32 -3.62 -12.78
C LEU A 212 -9.76 -4.58 -13.84
N GLU A 213 -9.37 -5.80 -13.44
CA GLU A 213 -8.90 -6.86 -14.33
C GLU A 213 -9.95 -7.19 -15.42
N GLN A 214 -11.24 -7.13 -15.08
CA GLN A 214 -12.35 -7.36 -16.03
C GLN A 214 -12.30 -6.41 -17.23
N THR A 215 -11.81 -5.18 -17.02
CA THR A 215 -11.73 -4.17 -18.09
C THR A 215 -10.61 -4.45 -19.09
N LEU A 216 -9.61 -5.24 -18.71
CA LEU A 216 -8.49 -5.60 -19.59
C LEU A 216 -8.66 -6.99 -20.21
N LEU A 217 -9.52 -7.85 -19.65
CA LEU A 217 -9.71 -9.23 -20.11
C LEU A 217 -9.94 -9.38 -21.62
N PRO A 218 -10.77 -8.55 -22.29
CA PRO A 218 -10.92 -8.66 -23.75
C PRO A 218 -9.61 -8.44 -24.53
N LEU A 219 -8.77 -7.50 -24.06
CA LEU A 219 -7.47 -7.24 -24.68
C LEU A 219 -6.46 -8.36 -24.39
N VAL A 220 -6.54 -8.97 -23.20
CA VAL A 220 -5.69 -10.12 -22.84
C VAL A 220 -6.08 -11.35 -23.67
N ILE A 221 -7.37 -11.58 -23.92
CA ILE A 221 -7.85 -12.66 -24.79
C ILE A 221 -7.40 -12.43 -26.24
N ASP A 222 -7.46 -11.19 -26.75
CA ASP A 222 -6.92 -10.86 -28.08
C ASP A 222 -5.41 -11.15 -28.16
N ALA A 223 -4.64 -10.78 -27.12
CA ALA A 223 -3.21 -11.06 -27.05
C ALA A 223 -2.89 -12.57 -26.94
N ALA A 224 -3.79 -13.38 -26.37
CA ALA A 224 -3.65 -14.83 -26.36
C ALA A 224 -3.72 -15.45 -27.78
N GLY A 225 -4.28 -14.73 -28.75
CA GLY A 225 -4.25 -15.08 -30.18
C GLY A 225 -3.01 -14.59 -30.94
N SER A 226 -1.99 -14.04 -30.26
CA SER A 226 -0.76 -13.55 -30.88
C SER A 226 0.03 -14.67 -31.58
N GLU A 227 0.71 -14.34 -32.68
CA GLU A 227 1.63 -15.25 -33.36
C GLU A 227 2.91 -15.52 -32.54
N GLN A 228 3.23 -14.64 -31.58
CA GLN A 228 4.39 -14.81 -30.72
C GLN A 228 4.07 -15.82 -29.60
N PRO A 229 4.74 -16.99 -29.56
CA PRO A 229 4.36 -18.07 -28.65
C PRO A 229 4.54 -17.69 -27.16
N ASP A 230 5.55 -16.88 -26.85
CA ASP A 230 5.81 -16.42 -25.49
C ASP A 230 4.71 -15.46 -25.00
N GLU A 231 4.24 -14.56 -25.87
CA GLU A 231 3.14 -13.63 -25.57
C GLU A 231 1.82 -14.39 -25.45
N ALA A 232 1.48 -15.23 -26.43
CA ALA A 232 0.25 -16.00 -26.45
C ALA A 232 0.11 -16.90 -25.21
N SER A 233 1.20 -17.60 -24.84
CA SER A 233 1.25 -18.43 -23.64
C SER A 233 1.07 -17.61 -22.36
N ALA A 234 1.76 -16.48 -22.23
CA ALA A 234 1.64 -15.61 -21.05
C ALA A 234 0.24 -14.99 -20.91
N ALA A 235 -0.34 -14.54 -22.03
CA ALA A 235 -1.68 -13.98 -22.08
C ALA A 235 -2.74 -15.04 -21.76
N LEU A 236 -2.60 -16.27 -22.27
CA LEU A 236 -3.52 -17.37 -21.97
C LEU A 236 -3.48 -17.76 -20.49
N LEU A 237 -2.29 -17.87 -19.90
CA LEU A 237 -2.13 -18.14 -18.47
C LEU A 237 -2.71 -17.01 -17.61
N ALA A 238 -2.53 -15.75 -18.03
CA ALA A 238 -3.10 -14.61 -17.36
C ALA A 238 -4.63 -14.64 -17.43
N ALA A 239 -5.21 -14.85 -18.61
CA ALA A 239 -6.66 -14.94 -18.81
C ALA A 239 -7.28 -16.08 -17.97
N ASP A 240 -6.66 -17.27 -17.95
CA ASP A 240 -7.09 -18.38 -17.08
C ASP A 240 -7.08 -17.98 -15.60
N ALA A 241 -6.03 -17.29 -15.15
CA ALA A 241 -5.96 -16.78 -13.78
C ALA A 241 -7.05 -15.73 -13.50
N CYS A 242 -7.37 -14.85 -14.47
CA CYS A 242 -8.49 -13.91 -14.36
C CYS A 242 -9.82 -14.66 -14.17
N PHE A 243 -10.12 -15.64 -15.04
CA PHE A 243 -11.36 -16.41 -14.97
C PHE A 243 -11.49 -17.18 -13.65
N LYS A 244 -10.41 -17.79 -13.17
CA LYS A 244 -10.40 -18.49 -11.87
C LYS A 244 -10.70 -17.56 -10.69
N ARG A 245 -10.29 -16.29 -10.75
CA ARG A 245 -10.64 -15.29 -9.74
C ARG A 245 -12.09 -14.82 -9.83
N MET A 246 -12.64 -14.72 -11.05
CA MET A 246 -14.03 -14.30 -11.25
C MET A 246 -15.06 -15.37 -10.89
N GLN A 247 -14.72 -16.66 -11.01
CA GLN A 247 -15.64 -17.76 -10.67
C GLN A 247 -16.14 -17.79 -9.22
N PRO A 248 -15.31 -17.65 -8.17
CA PRO A 248 -15.79 -17.64 -6.79
C PRO A 248 -16.73 -16.45 -6.51
N ASP A 249 -16.44 -15.28 -7.08
CA ASP A 249 -17.31 -14.11 -6.90
C ASP A 249 -18.64 -14.26 -7.64
N GLN A 250 -18.63 -14.85 -8.84
CA GLN A 250 -19.85 -15.20 -9.55
C GLN A 250 -20.63 -16.31 -8.84
N ALA A 251 -19.96 -17.33 -8.30
CA ALA A 251 -20.61 -18.39 -7.55
C ALA A 251 -21.25 -17.86 -6.26
N LYS A 252 -20.57 -16.93 -5.56
CA LYS A 252 -21.12 -16.23 -4.39
C LYS A 252 -22.31 -15.35 -4.79
N ALA A 253 -22.19 -14.56 -5.85
CA ALA A 253 -23.28 -13.71 -6.33
C ALA A 253 -24.52 -14.52 -6.77
N ILE A 254 -24.32 -15.63 -7.48
CA ILE A 254 -25.39 -16.56 -7.87
C ILE A 254 -25.99 -17.24 -6.63
N ALA A 255 -25.17 -17.61 -5.64
CA ALA A 255 -25.67 -18.17 -4.38
C ALA A 255 -26.50 -17.14 -3.59
N ASP A 256 -26.07 -15.88 -3.55
CA ASP A 256 -26.78 -14.78 -2.88
C ASP A 256 -28.09 -14.42 -3.59
N GLU A 257 -28.12 -14.41 -4.93
CA GLU A 257 -29.35 -14.23 -5.70
C GLU A 257 -30.33 -15.39 -5.48
N ASN A 258 -29.85 -16.63 -5.52
CA ASN A 258 -30.68 -17.79 -5.22
C ASN A 258 -31.16 -17.80 -3.76
N ALA A 259 -30.33 -17.33 -2.83
CA ALA A 259 -30.72 -17.18 -1.42
C ALA A 259 -31.78 -16.09 -1.24
N LYS A 260 -31.73 -14.98 -2.00
CA LYS A 260 -32.81 -13.97 -2.02
C LYS A 260 -34.13 -14.54 -2.52
N ALA A 261 -34.09 -15.36 -3.58
CA ALA A 261 -35.30 -15.97 -4.14
C ALA A 261 -36.02 -16.92 -3.15
N ASP A 262 -35.29 -17.50 -2.19
CA ASP A 262 -35.83 -18.39 -1.16
C ASP A 262 -36.28 -17.64 0.13
N VAL A 263 -36.17 -16.31 0.21
CA VAL A 263 -36.57 -15.55 1.41
C VAL A 263 -37.72 -14.60 1.09
N ASP A 264 -38.81 -14.71 1.86
CA ASP A 264 -39.97 -13.83 1.72
C ASP A 264 -39.54 -12.36 1.84
N GLU A 265 -39.99 -11.49 0.93
CA GLU A 265 -39.61 -10.06 0.88
C GLU A 265 -39.81 -9.33 2.23
N LYS A 266 -40.84 -9.75 2.99
CA LYS A 266 -41.12 -9.24 4.33
C LYS A 266 -39.98 -9.53 5.32
N MET A 267 -39.34 -10.70 5.24
CA MET A 267 -38.20 -11.05 6.09
C MET A 267 -36.96 -10.30 5.68
N LEU A 268 -36.74 -10.07 4.38
CA LEU A 268 -35.63 -9.26 3.89
C LEU A 268 -35.72 -7.82 4.38
N LYS A 269 -36.90 -7.17 4.25
CA LYS A 269 -37.13 -5.81 4.77
C LYS A 269 -36.94 -5.72 6.29
N TYR A 270 -37.31 -6.79 7.00
CA TYR A 270 -37.12 -6.84 8.45
C TYR A 270 -35.65 -7.01 8.82
N ALA A 271 -34.93 -7.88 8.12
CA ALA A 271 -33.48 -8.07 8.27
C ALA A 271 -32.71 -6.78 7.99
N GLU A 272 -33.03 -6.09 6.90
CA GLU A 272 -32.44 -4.80 6.52
C GLU A 272 -32.61 -3.74 7.62
N ARG A 273 -33.81 -3.64 8.21
CA ARG A 273 -34.08 -2.73 9.33
C ARG A 273 -33.31 -3.09 10.60
N ILE A 274 -33.02 -4.37 10.80
CA ILE A 274 -32.22 -4.82 11.96
C ILE A 274 -30.76 -4.47 11.70
N ILE A 275 -30.22 -4.87 10.55
CA ILE A 275 -28.81 -4.65 10.18
C ILE A 275 -28.48 -3.16 10.17
N SER A 276 -29.30 -2.33 9.51
CA SER A 276 -29.10 -0.86 9.46
C SER A 276 -29.02 -0.16 10.81
N ARG A 277 -29.47 -0.79 11.91
CA ARG A 277 -29.33 -0.25 13.28
C ARG A 277 -27.99 -0.54 13.92
N TYR A 278 -27.32 -1.61 13.50
CA TYR A 278 -26.08 -2.11 14.11
C TYR A 278 -24.87 -2.00 13.19
N ASP A 279 -25.09 -1.89 11.89
CA ASP A 279 -24.10 -1.59 10.86
C ASP A 279 -23.59 -0.15 11.04
N LEU A 280 -22.41 -0.01 11.66
CA LEU A 280 -21.81 1.28 11.98
C LEU A 280 -21.01 1.84 10.81
N ASN A 281 -20.44 0.96 9.97
CA ASN A 281 -19.65 1.36 8.81
C ASN A 281 -20.51 1.57 7.54
N LYS A 282 -21.80 1.23 7.60
CA LYS A 282 -22.79 1.34 6.52
C LYS A 282 -22.43 0.52 5.28
N ASP A 283 -21.79 -0.63 5.48
CA ASP A 283 -21.41 -1.52 4.39
C ASP A 283 -22.53 -2.49 3.97
N GLY A 284 -23.67 -2.48 4.68
CA GLY A 284 -24.82 -3.31 4.43
C GLY A 284 -24.74 -4.71 5.03
N ASN A 285 -23.69 -5.00 5.79
CA ASN A 285 -23.44 -6.28 6.45
C ASN A 285 -23.18 -6.05 7.96
N LEU A 286 -23.20 -7.12 8.74
CA LEU A 286 -22.78 -7.08 10.13
C LEU A 286 -21.47 -7.82 10.31
N SER A 287 -20.43 -7.09 10.70
CA SER A 287 -19.20 -7.71 11.19
C SER A 287 -19.41 -8.38 12.55
N GLU A 288 -18.49 -9.27 12.93
CA GLU A 288 -18.48 -9.94 14.24
C GLU A 288 -18.57 -8.94 15.42
N GLN A 289 -17.90 -7.79 15.31
CA GLN A 289 -17.90 -6.75 16.34
C GLN A 289 -19.23 -6.00 16.45
N GLU A 290 -19.93 -5.82 15.33
CA GLU A 290 -21.24 -5.18 15.27
C GLU A 290 -22.35 -6.14 15.72
N GLY A 291 -22.30 -7.38 15.24
CA GLY A 291 -23.21 -8.45 15.62
C GLY A 291 -23.14 -8.80 17.12
N ALA A 292 -21.96 -8.69 17.74
CA ALA A 292 -21.78 -8.90 19.18
C ALA A 292 -22.57 -7.92 20.07
N LYS A 293 -22.98 -6.75 19.54
CA LYS A 293 -23.79 -5.75 20.26
C LYS A 293 -25.28 -6.06 20.22
N MET A 294 -25.70 -7.03 19.43
CA MET A 294 -27.10 -7.42 19.33
C MET A 294 -27.51 -8.30 20.51
N LEU A 295 -28.78 -8.18 20.92
CA LEU A 295 -29.35 -9.01 22.00
C LEU A 295 -29.25 -10.52 21.69
N MET A 296 -29.34 -10.88 20.41
CA MET A 296 -29.11 -12.23 19.92
C MET A 296 -28.01 -12.19 18.88
N SER A 297 -26.94 -12.95 19.10
CA SER A 297 -25.80 -12.99 18.18
C SER A 297 -26.26 -13.49 16.80
N PRO A 298 -26.08 -12.68 15.74
CA PRO A 298 -26.44 -13.06 14.38
C PRO A 298 -25.43 -14.02 13.76
N MET A 299 -24.31 -14.34 14.43
CA MET A 299 -23.21 -15.12 13.84
C MET A 299 -23.61 -16.54 13.40
N SER A 300 -24.68 -17.10 13.97
CA SER A 300 -25.24 -18.38 13.50
C SER A 300 -25.95 -18.30 12.14
N ALA A 301 -26.11 -17.08 11.59
CA ALA A 301 -26.65 -16.83 10.26
C ALA A 301 -25.57 -16.76 9.18
N ASP A 302 -24.27 -16.66 9.53
CA ASP A 302 -23.16 -16.71 8.58
C ASP A 302 -23.06 -18.13 8.00
N TYR A 303 -23.66 -18.33 6.82
CA TYR A 303 -23.70 -19.64 6.17
C TYR A 303 -22.46 -19.88 5.30
N ASN A 304 -21.79 -18.80 4.86
CA ASN A 304 -20.65 -18.87 3.93
C ASN A 304 -19.28 -18.86 4.66
N GLY A 305 -19.25 -18.52 5.95
CA GLY A 305 -18.08 -18.51 6.82
C GLY A 305 -17.14 -17.31 6.63
N ASP A 306 -17.59 -16.23 5.98
CA ASP A 306 -16.79 -15.03 5.72
C ASP A 306 -16.74 -14.06 6.91
N ARG A 307 -17.40 -14.41 8.03
CA ARG A 307 -17.51 -13.63 9.27
C ARG A 307 -18.26 -12.31 9.10
N LEU A 308 -18.98 -12.16 8.00
CA LEU A 308 -19.91 -11.08 7.76
C LEU A 308 -21.31 -11.70 7.65
N VAL A 309 -22.29 -11.07 8.27
CA VAL A 309 -23.69 -11.51 8.12
C VAL A 309 -24.41 -10.54 7.21
N THR A 310 -24.77 -11.00 6.02
CA THR A 310 -25.51 -10.21 5.03
C THR A 310 -27.02 -10.13 5.37
N VAL A 311 -27.73 -9.20 4.74
CA VAL A 311 -29.20 -9.08 4.86
C VAL A 311 -29.94 -10.37 4.50
N ASN A 312 -29.46 -11.09 3.48
CA ASN A 312 -30.12 -12.30 2.99
C ASN A 312 -29.93 -13.46 3.97
N GLU A 313 -28.69 -13.64 4.44
CA GLU A 313 -28.34 -14.64 5.45
C GLU A 313 -29.13 -14.43 6.73
N TYR A 314 -29.19 -13.18 7.21
CA TYR A 314 -29.98 -12.84 8.39
C TYR A 314 -31.48 -13.06 8.17
N GLY A 315 -32.02 -12.68 7.01
CA GLY A 315 -33.41 -12.93 6.63
C GLY A 315 -33.76 -14.42 6.59
N ARG A 316 -32.87 -15.25 6.05
CA ARG A 316 -33.01 -16.71 6.01
C ARG A 316 -32.99 -17.31 7.41
N TRP A 317 -32.07 -16.85 8.25
CA TRP A 317 -31.98 -17.28 9.64
C TRP A 317 -33.24 -16.92 10.43
N LEU A 318 -33.78 -15.70 10.25
CA LEU A 318 -35.05 -15.27 10.84
C LEU A 318 -36.22 -16.16 10.40
N ARG A 319 -36.31 -16.48 9.10
CA ARG A 319 -37.33 -17.39 8.56
C ARG A 319 -37.21 -18.78 9.18
N SER A 320 -35.99 -19.31 9.31
CA SER A 320 -35.74 -20.64 9.90
C SER A 320 -36.18 -20.73 11.37
N ARG A 321 -36.08 -19.63 12.11
CA ARG A 321 -36.50 -19.53 13.51
C ARG A 321 -38.01 -19.42 13.69
N GLN A 322 -38.73 -18.85 12.74
CA GLN A 322 -40.19 -18.76 12.80
C GLN A 322 -40.91 -20.09 12.56
N LYS A 323 -40.24 -21.06 11.90
CA LYS A 323 -40.79 -22.38 11.64
C LYS A 323 -40.64 -23.36 12.82
N LYS A 324 -39.98 -22.97 13.91
CA LYS A 324 -39.87 -23.73 15.16
C LYS A 324 -40.92 -23.26 16.15
#